data_AF-A0A0F2LMV8-F1
#
_entry.id   AF-A0A0F2LMV8-F1
#
_cell.length_a   1.000
_cell.length_b   1.000
_cell.length_c   1.000
_cell.angle_alpha   90.00
_cell.angle_beta   90.00
_cell.angle_gamma   90.00
#
_symmetry.space_group_name_H-M   'P 1'
#
loop_
_entity.id
_entity.type
_entity.pdbx_description
1 polymer ?
#
loop_
_entity_poly.entity_id
_entity_poly.type
_entity_poly.pdbx_seq_one_letter_code
_entity_poly.pdbx_strand_id
1 'polypeptide(L)'
;MEKWLEEGYKEPLKFVDEAYAFQNEDEYVLVGVKTTSCMEKTKIIDKVLDKVYQYGNEFYLSVIITDKENFEKIKEKLGKQLIP
;
A
#
# COMPACT_ATOMS: atom_id res chain seq x y z
N MET A 1 -10.77 -11.43 2.23
CA MET A 1 -9.50 -10.72 1.99
C MET A 1 -8.45 -11.40 2.85
N GLU A 2 -7.23 -11.55 2.34
CA GLU A 2 -6.16 -12.22 3.09
C GLU A 2 -5.71 -11.36 4.28
N LYS A 3 -5.43 -12.00 5.42
CA LYS A 3 -5.15 -11.30 6.68
C LYS A 3 -3.93 -10.39 6.60
N TRP A 4 -2.90 -10.82 5.87
CA TRP A 4 -1.69 -10.02 5.67
C TRP A 4 -1.99 -8.74 4.89
N LEU A 5 -2.93 -8.76 3.93
CA LEU A 5 -3.29 -7.60 3.13
C LEU A 5 -4.08 -6.58 3.96
N GLU A 6 -5.02 -7.06 4.77
CA GLU A 6 -5.80 -6.21 5.67
C GLU A 6 -4.90 -5.52 6.70
N GLU A 7 -3.99 -6.26 7.33
CA GLU A 7 -3.06 -5.71 8.31
C GLU A 7 -1.99 -4.82 7.66
N GLY A 8 -1.52 -5.19 6.47
CA GLY A 8 -0.63 -4.38 5.65
C GLY A 8 -1.26 -3.06 5.23
N TYR A 9 -2.57 -3.03 4.95
CA TYR A 9 -3.31 -1.80 4.65
C TYR A 9 -3.47 -0.89 5.88
N LYS A 10 -3.66 -1.45 7.08
CA LYS A 10 -3.84 -0.68 8.32
C LYS A 10 -2.55 -0.02 8.82
N GLU A 11 -1.40 -0.61 8.53
CA GLU A 11 -0.11 -0.08 8.99
C GLU A 11 0.25 1.30 8.42
N PRO A 12 0.17 1.56 7.09
CA PRO A 12 0.50 2.86 6.53
C PRO A 12 -0.46 3.96 6.98
N LEU A 13 -1.73 3.67 7.30
CA LEU A 13 -2.72 4.66 7.80
C LEU A 13 -2.26 5.41 9.07
N LYS A 14 -1.28 4.89 9.80
CA LYS A 14 -0.68 5.57 10.95
C LYS A 14 0.28 6.70 10.55
N PHE A 15 0.71 6.72 9.29
CA PHE A 15 1.78 7.57 8.78
C PHE A 15 1.38 8.37 7.53
N VAL A 16 0.33 7.96 6.81
CA VAL A 16 -0.17 8.60 5.58
C VAL A 16 -1.55 9.24 5.80
N ASP A 17 -1.96 10.11 4.87
CA ASP A 17 -3.24 10.82 4.98
C ASP A 17 -4.41 9.95 4.48
N GLU A 18 -4.19 9.21 3.39
CA GLU A 18 -5.14 8.29 2.78
C GLU A 18 -4.40 7.00 2.40
N ALA A 19 -5.03 5.83 2.52
CA ALA A 19 -4.47 4.57 2.04
C ALA A 19 -5.50 3.80 1.23
N TYR A 20 -5.04 3.04 0.25
CA TYR A 20 -5.88 2.28 -0.66
C TYR A 20 -5.29 0.90 -0.90
N ALA A 21 -6.15 -0.06 -1.20
CA ALA A 21 -5.73 -1.39 -1.64
C ALA A 21 -6.36 -1.69 -3.00
N PHE A 22 -5.54 -2.16 -3.94
CA PHE A 22 -5.95 -2.58 -5.27
C PHE A 22 -5.52 -4.02 -5.54
N GLN A 23 -6.21 -4.66 -6.47
CA GLN A 23 -5.83 -5.95 -7.03
C GLN A 23 -5.81 -5.88 -8.54
N ASN A 24 -4.69 -6.26 -9.14
CA ASN A 24 -4.50 -6.42 -10.57
C ASN A 24 -4.10 -7.87 -10.84
N GLU A 25 -5.05 -8.67 -11.36
CA GLU A 25 -4.87 -10.11 -11.53
C GLU A 25 -4.45 -10.79 -10.21
N ASP A 26 -3.23 -11.35 -10.15
CA ASP A 26 -2.67 -12.02 -8.99
C ASP A 26 -1.80 -11.09 -8.11
N GLU A 27 -1.62 -9.82 -8.49
CA GLU A 27 -0.83 -8.84 -7.76
C GLU A 27 -1.73 -7.92 -6.91
N TYR A 28 -1.32 -7.70 -5.66
CA TYR A 28 -1.90 -6.70 -4.77
C TYR A 28 -1.05 -5.44 -4.73
N VAL A 29 -1.70 -4.28 -4.69
CA VAL A 29 -1.03 -2.99 -4.56
C VAL A 29 -1.58 -2.24 -3.37
N LEU A 30 -0.72 -1.92 -2.40
CA LEU A 30 -1.01 -1.02 -1.29
C LEU A 30 -0.47 0.36 -1.61
N VAL A 31 -1.34 1.37 -1.58
CA VAL A 31 -0.97 2.75 -1.87
C VAL A 31 -1.20 3.62 -0.65
N GLY A 32 -0.16 4.29 -0.17
CA GLY A 32 -0.26 5.36 0.81
C GLY A 32 -0.12 6.72 0.12
N VAL A 33 -1.08 7.62 0.35
CA VAL A 33 -1.08 8.97 -0.19
C VAL A 33 -0.61 9.95 0.87
N LYS A 34 0.57 10.52 0.64
CA LYS A 34 1.17 11.56 1.48
C LYS A 34 2.31 12.26 0.75
N THR A 35 2.36 13.58 0.85
CA THR A 35 3.53 14.36 0.46
C THR A 35 4.63 14.21 1.52
N THR A 36 5.70 13.48 1.19
CA THR A 36 6.83 13.25 2.11
C THR A 36 8.13 12.99 1.35
N SER A 37 9.26 13.09 2.05
CA SER A 37 10.59 12.82 1.49
C SER A 37 10.80 11.34 1.16
N CYS A 38 11.71 11.04 0.22
CA CYS A 38 12.02 9.64 -0.13
C CYS A 38 12.46 8.79 1.07
N MET A 39 13.23 9.37 2.00
CA MET A 39 13.66 8.67 3.22
C MET A 39 12.47 8.26 4.10
N GLU A 40 11.47 9.13 4.25
CA GLU A 40 10.26 8.80 5.00
C GLU A 40 9.39 7.78 4.25
N LYS A 41 9.34 7.83 2.92
CA LYS A 41 8.66 6.80 2.12
C LYS A 41 9.23 5.41 2.40
N THR A 42 10.55 5.26 2.37
CA THR A 42 11.23 3.99 2.67
C THR A 42 10.86 3.47 4.06
N LYS A 43 10.93 4.31 5.10
CA LYS A 43 10.56 3.90 6.46
C LYS A 43 9.11 3.42 6.57
N ILE A 44 8.19 4.04 5.83
CA ILE A 44 6.79 3.62 5.80
C ILE A 44 6.70 2.25 5.14
N ILE A 45 7.31 2.08 3.96
CA ILE A 45 7.32 0.81 3.22
C ILE A 45 7.88 -0.33 4.09
N ASP A 46 9.02 -0.12 4.76
CA ASP A 46 9.64 -1.12 5.62
C ASP A 46 8.67 -1.58 6.72
N LYS A 47 7.97 -0.64 7.38
CA LYS A 47 6.97 -0.97 8.40
C LYS A 47 5.78 -1.76 7.85
N VAL A 48 5.31 -1.41 6.65
CA VAL A 48 4.23 -2.16 5.99
C VAL A 48 4.67 -3.59 5.73
N LEU A 49 5.87 -3.78 5.15
CA LEU A 49 6.39 -5.11 4.85
C LEU A 49 6.64 -5.93 6.12
N ASP A 50 7.26 -5.34 7.15
CA ASP A 50 7.46 -5.98 8.45
C ASP A 50 6.15 -6.49 9.06
N LYS A 51 5.06 -5.73 8.87
CA LYS A 51 3.72 -6.12 9.35
C LYS A 51 3.14 -7.24 8.51
N VAL A 52 3.24 -7.16 7.19
CA VAL A 52 2.74 -8.17 6.24
C VAL A 52 3.43 -9.53 6.47
N TYR A 53 4.75 -9.54 6.67
CA TYR A 53 5.55 -10.75 6.93
C TYR A 53 5.13 -11.51 8.20
N GLN A 54 4.38 -10.89 9.13
CA GLN A 54 3.86 -11.57 10.32
C GLN A 54 2.67 -12.50 10.01
N TYR A 55 2.06 -12.38 8.83
CA TYR A 55 0.79 -13.03 8.50
C TYR A 55 0.84 -13.87 7.22
N GLY A 56 1.99 -13.98 6.57
CA GLY A 56 2.20 -14.79 5.37
C GLY A 56 3.68 -14.92 5.02
N ASN A 57 4.02 -15.92 4.21
CA ASN A 57 5.40 -16.18 3.77
C ASN A 57 5.60 -15.97 2.26
N GLU A 58 4.52 -15.92 1.49
CA GLU A 58 4.54 -15.73 0.04
C GLU A 58 3.37 -14.84 -0.37
N PHE A 59 3.66 -13.77 -1.11
CA PHE A 59 2.67 -12.83 -1.62
C PHE A 59 3.25 -12.03 -2.79
N TYR A 60 2.37 -11.67 -3.73
CA TYR A 60 2.65 -10.74 -4.81
C TYR A 60 2.12 -9.36 -4.40
N LEU A 61 2.97 -8.58 -3.72
CA LEU A 61 2.59 -7.28 -3.15
C LEU A 61 3.55 -6.17 -3.60
N SER A 62 2.97 -5.11 -4.15
CA SER A 62 3.64 -3.82 -4.37
C SER A 62 3.17 -2.78 -3.36
N VAL A 63 4.10 -2.00 -2.79
CA VAL A 63 3.78 -0.89 -1.87
C VAL A 63 4.23 0.43 -2.50
N ILE A 64 3.31 1.38 -2.66
CA ILE A 64 3.55 2.68 -3.29
C ILE A 64 3.24 3.79 -2.30
N ILE A 65 4.21 4.69 -2.07
CA ILE A 65 3.98 5.93 -1.32
C ILE A 65 4.13 7.13 -2.26
N THR A 66 3.03 7.83 -2.50
CA THR A 66 2.96 8.90 -3.50
C THR A 66 2.17 10.09 -3.00
N ASP A 67 2.34 11.25 -3.62
CA ASP A 67 1.44 12.39 -3.41
C ASP A 67 0.10 12.16 -4.13
N LYS A 68 -0.88 13.02 -3.78
CA LYS A 68 -2.25 12.94 -4.29
C LYS A 68 -2.33 13.16 -5.80
N GLU A 69 -1.54 14.07 -6.36
CA GLU A 69 -1.55 14.36 -7.80
C GLU A 69 -1.12 13.12 -8.61
N ASN A 70 -0.04 12.49 -8.20
CA ASN A 70 0.47 11.28 -8.83
C ASN A 70 -0.45 10.09 -8.61
N PHE A 71 -1.07 9.96 -7.42
CA PHE A 71 -2.06 8.93 -7.16
C PHE A 71 -3.23 9.02 -8.15
N GLU A 72 -3.81 10.20 -8.32
CA GLU A 72 -4.93 10.43 -9.25
C GLU A 72 -4.59 10.04 -10.69
N LYS A 73 -3.32 10.21 -11.12
CA LYS A 73 -2.85 9.80 -12.46
C LYS A 73 -2.72 8.29 -12.65
N ILE A 74 -2.44 7.54 -11.58
CA ILE A 74 -2.13 6.11 -11.67
C ILE A 74 -3.27 5.21 -11.20
N LYS A 75 -4.17 5.69 -10.34
CA LYS A 75 -5.16 4.84 -9.63
C LYS A 75 -6.02 3.98 -10.54
N GLU A 76 -6.40 4.48 -11.72
CA GLU A 76 -7.21 3.72 -12.69
C GLU A 76 -6.45 2.53 -13.31
N LYS A 77 -5.12 2.54 -13.26
CA LYS A 77 -4.25 1.49 -13.80
C LYS A 77 -3.82 0.46 -12.75
N LEU A 78 -4.14 0.69 -11.48
CA LEU A 78 -3.75 -0.20 -10.38
C LEU A 78 -4.67 -1.43 -10.24
N GLY A 79 -5.71 -1.51 -11.06
CA GLY A 79 -6.67 -2.61 -11.08
C GLY A 79 -7.93 -2.31 -10.26
N LYS A 80 -8.57 -3.36 -9.75
CA LYS A 80 -9.81 -3.24 -8.99
C LYS A 80 -9.53 -2.76 -7.58
N GLN A 81 -10.12 -1.64 -7.20
CA GLN A 81 -10.05 -1.15 -5.83
C GLN A 81 -10.80 -2.09 -4.88
N LEU A 82 -10.09 -2.54 -3.84
CA LEU A 82 -10.62 -3.41 -2.79
C LEU A 82 -11.00 -2.61 -1.54
N ILE A 83 -10.20 -1.62 -1.18
CA ILE A 83 -10.41 -0.77 0.01
C ILE A 83 -10.17 0.71 -0.34
N PRO A 84 -11.10 1.62 0.04
CA PRO A 84 -10.93 3.07 -0.03
C PRO A 84 -10.10 3.69 1.11
#